data_AF-A0A7R9M2S1-F1
#
_entry.id   AF-A0A7R9M2S1-F1
#
_cell.length_a   1.000
_cell.length_b   1.000
_cell.length_c   1.000
_cell.angle_alpha   90.00
_cell.angle_beta   90.00
_cell.angle_gamma   90.00
#
_symmetry.space_group_name_H-M   'P 1'
#
loop_
_entity.id
_entity.type
_entity.pdbx_description
1 polymer ?
#
loop_
_entity_poly.entity_id
_entity_poly.type
_entity_poly.pdbx_seq_one_letter_code
_entity_poly.pdbx_strand_id
1 'polypeptide(L)'
;MKIQESITLELFSVRVTIYTSFHNAPFSHQADVWIEILIRLKYFSVVFIHSSDSDGRSTLGRFQNLADISNIKVESVIKYEPGIPNIVLELEEAKRELFCRIFILYANEEDGHNIFQQIYSQNMTDSGYVWLVSEQAMEAPNR
;
A
#
# COMPACT_ATOMS: atom_id res chain seq x y z
N MET A 1 -18.12 -16.50 -23.58
CA MET A 1 -17.25 -15.91 -24.61
C MET A 1 -16.13 -15.19 -23.87
N LYS A 2 -14.92 -15.76 -23.83
CA LYS A 2 -13.75 -15.13 -23.20
C LYS A 2 -13.32 -13.99 -24.10
N ILE A 3 -13.24 -12.77 -23.56
CA ILE A 3 -12.51 -11.69 -24.20
C ILE A 3 -11.28 -11.47 -23.34
N GLN A 4 -10.16 -11.92 -23.90
CA GLN A 4 -8.82 -11.77 -23.39
C GLN A 4 -8.25 -10.57 -24.14
N GLU A 5 -8.09 -9.44 -23.47
CA GLU A 5 -7.33 -8.31 -24.00
C GLU A 5 -6.15 -8.04 -23.08
N SER A 6 -4.96 -8.17 -23.67
CA SER A 6 -3.68 -7.82 -23.07
C SER A 6 -3.17 -6.58 -23.81
N ILE A 7 -2.97 -5.47 -23.09
CA ILE A 7 -2.25 -4.28 -23.58
C ILE A 7 -1.26 -3.79 -22.50
N THR A 8 -0.02 -4.27 -22.68
CA THR A 8 1.36 -3.74 -22.49
C THR A 8 1.53 -2.25 -22.06
N LEU A 9 2.02 -2.01 -20.82
CA LEU A 9 3.35 -1.51 -20.35
C LEU A 9 3.42 -0.01 -19.93
N GLU A 10 3.69 0.23 -18.64
CA GLU A 10 4.73 1.12 -18.06
C GLU A 10 4.34 1.51 -16.61
N LEU A 11 4.91 0.79 -15.62
CA LEU A 11 5.37 1.27 -14.31
C LEU A 11 5.78 0.04 -13.49
N PHE A 12 7.10 -0.16 -13.38
CA PHE A 12 7.73 -1.25 -12.63
C PHE A 12 7.61 -1.00 -11.12
N SER A 13 6.52 -1.48 -10.53
CA SER A 13 6.48 -2.02 -9.17
C SER A 13 5.55 -3.20 -9.23
N VAL A 14 5.96 -4.36 -8.70
CA VAL A 14 5.29 -5.64 -8.94
C VAL A 14 3.79 -5.53 -8.64
N ARG A 15 2.95 -5.51 -9.69
CA ARG A 15 1.49 -5.68 -9.55
C ARG A 15 1.23 -7.12 -9.16
N VAL A 16 1.21 -7.39 -7.86
CA VAL A 16 0.61 -8.61 -7.31
C VAL A 16 -0.88 -8.33 -7.11
N THR A 17 -1.68 -8.50 -8.16
CA THR A 17 -3.13 -8.57 -8.03
C THR A 17 -3.49 -9.98 -7.57
N ILE A 18 -3.62 -10.19 -6.27
CA ILE A 18 -4.22 -11.43 -5.73
C ILE A 18 -5.69 -11.12 -5.48
N TYR A 19 -6.53 -11.57 -6.43
CA TYR A 19 -7.97 -11.67 -6.23
C TYR A 19 -8.22 -12.60 -5.05
N THR A 20 -8.61 -12.06 -3.90
CA THR A 20 -9.31 -12.85 -2.89
C THR A 20 -10.77 -12.47 -2.96
N SER A 21 -11.54 -13.28 -3.67
CA SER A 21 -13.00 -13.17 -3.71
C SER A 21 -13.57 -13.50 -2.34
N PHE A 22 -13.52 -12.55 -1.42
CA PHE A 22 -14.25 -12.62 -0.17
C PHE A 22 -15.47 -11.74 -0.28
N HIS A 23 -16.56 -12.29 -0.79
CA HIS A 23 -17.81 -11.58 -1.03
C HIS A 23 -18.42 -10.94 0.25
N ASN A 24 -17.82 -11.12 1.44
CA ASN A 24 -18.22 -10.54 2.74
C ASN A 24 -17.06 -10.41 3.77
N ALA A 25 -15.77 -10.48 3.42
CA ALA A 25 -14.71 -10.33 4.42
C ALA A 25 -14.31 -8.85 4.60
N PRO A 26 -13.97 -8.41 5.82
CA PRO A 26 -13.40 -7.09 6.07
C PRO A 26 -12.14 -6.86 5.24
N PHE A 27 -11.98 -5.64 4.68
CA PHE A 27 -10.80 -5.24 3.91
C PHE A 27 -9.47 -5.42 4.65
N SER A 28 -9.50 -5.48 5.99
CA SER A 28 -8.33 -5.75 6.81
C SER A 28 -7.65 -7.09 6.50
N HIS A 29 -8.39 -8.10 6.01
CA HIS A 29 -7.82 -9.40 5.62
C HIS A 29 -6.83 -9.33 4.44
N GLN A 30 -6.78 -8.21 3.71
CA GLN A 30 -5.73 -7.98 2.72
C GLN A 30 -4.32 -7.96 3.34
N ALA A 31 -4.21 -7.67 4.64
CA ALA A 31 -2.95 -7.71 5.36
C ALA A 31 -2.27 -9.09 5.30
N ASP A 32 -3.04 -10.18 5.29
CA ASP A 32 -2.52 -11.55 5.17
C ASP A 32 -1.75 -11.75 3.86
N VAL A 33 -2.30 -11.22 2.77
CA VAL A 33 -1.70 -11.29 1.43
C VAL A 33 -0.42 -10.47 1.38
N TRP A 34 -0.44 -9.24 1.93
CA TRP A 34 0.77 -8.41 1.97
C TRP A 34 1.90 -9.08 2.75
N ILE A 35 1.60 -9.69 3.90
CA ILE A 35 2.59 -10.42 4.69
C ILE A 35 3.17 -11.59 3.89
N GLU A 36 2.34 -12.36 3.20
CA GLU A 36 2.82 -13.46 2.34
C GLU A 36 3.75 -12.96 1.23
N ILE A 37 3.40 -11.84 0.59
CA ILE A 37 4.24 -11.20 -0.44
C ILE A 37 5.58 -10.78 0.15
N LEU A 38 5.58 -10.09 1.30
CA LEU A 38 6.80 -9.63 1.97
C LEU A 38 7.72 -10.80 2.33
N ILE A 39 7.17 -11.89 2.87
CA ILE A 39 7.94 -13.10 3.21
C ILE A 39 8.57 -13.72 1.94
N ARG A 40 7.80 -13.89 0.87
CA ARG A 40 8.27 -14.49 -0.38
C ARG A 40 9.36 -13.66 -1.05
N LEU A 41 9.22 -12.34 -1.01
CA LEU A 41 10.18 -11.39 -1.58
C LEU A 41 11.33 -11.05 -0.62
N LYS A 42 11.30 -11.58 0.61
CA LYS A 42 12.31 -11.34 1.66
C LYS A 42 12.45 -9.86 2.04
N TYR A 43 11.32 -9.15 2.08
CA TYR A 43 11.23 -7.80 2.62
C TYR A 43 10.87 -7.86 4.10
N PHE A 44 11.76 -7.35 4.95
CA PHE A 44 11.65 -7.46 6.42
C PHE A 44 11.50 -6.10 7.12
N SER A 45 11.40 -5.00 6.37
CA SER A 45 11.09 -3.67 6.90
C SER A 45 10.11 -2.98 5.97
N VAL A 46 9.10 -2.30 6.52
CA VAL A 46 8.08 -1.58 5.75
C VAL A 46 7.70 -0.25 6.41
N VAL A 47 7.19 0.67 5.61
CA VAL A 47 6.44 1.84 6.05
C VAL A 47 4.97 1.60 5.75
N PHE A 48 4.10 1.79 6.74
CA PHE A 48 2.67 1.53 6.58
C PHE A 48 1.88 2.84 6.57
N ILE A 49 1.03 3.04 5.57
CA ILE A 49 0.20 4.22 5.39
C ILE A 49 -1.27 3.80 5.50
N HIS A 50 -2.05 4.47 6.35
CA HIS A 50 -3.46 4.13 6.55
C HIS A 50 -4.35 5.34 6.81
N SER A 51 -5.63 5.21 6.48
CA SER A 51 -6.66 6.17 6.86
C SER A 51 -6.84 6.22 8.38
N SER A 52 -7.18 7.38 8.90
CA SER A 52 -7.44 7.60 10.33
C SER A 52 -8.72 6.91 10.80
N ASP A 53 -9.59 6.46 9.90
CA ASP A 53 -10.90 5.87 10.17
C ASP A 53 -10.82 4.46 10.79
N SER A 54 -12.00 3.84 10.99
CA SER A 54 -12.10 2.52 11.61
C SER A 54 -11.44 1.43 10.77
N ASP A 55 -11.56 1.51 9.45
CA ASP A 55 -11.09 0.47 8.54
C ASP A 55 -9.57 0.51 8.42
N GLY A 56 -8.99 1.71 8.31
CA GLY A 56 -7.55 1.92 8.31
C GLY A 56 -6.90 1.46 9.61
N ARG A 57 -7.46 1.82 10.76
CA ARG A 57 -6.96 1.35 12.07
C ARG A 57 -7.07 -0.16 12.24
N SER A 58 -8.17 -0.75 11.78
CA SER A 58 -8.39 -2.21 11.87
C SER A 58 -7.41 -2.96 10.96
N THR A 59 -7.13 -2.42 9.77
CA THR A 59 -6.16 -2.96 8.83
C THR A 59 -4.73 -2.85 9.34
N LEU A 60 -4.33 -1.69 9.88
CA LEU A 60 -3.02 -1.53 10.54
C LEU A 60 -2.86 -2.52 11.70
N GLY A 61 -3.85 -2.60 12.60
CA GLY A 61 -3.76 -3.46 13.77
C GLY A 61 -3.61 -4.94 13.40
N ARG A 62 -4.34 -5.40 12.37
CA ARG A 62 -4.17 -6.76 11.83
C ARG A 62 -2.78 -6.95 11.22
N PHE A 63 -2.32 -6.00 10.41
CA PHE A 63 -1.01 -6.05 9.78
C PHE A 63 0.12 -6.13 10.81
N GLN A 64 0.09 -5.28 11.86
CA GLN A 64 1.09 -5.28 12.93
C GLN A 64 1.18 -6.63 13.64
N ASN A 65 0.03 -7.22 14.00
CA ASN A 65 0.01 -8.54 14.63
C ASN A 65 0.67 -9.61 13.74
N LEU A 66 0.38 -9.61 12.43
CA LEU A 66 0.97 -10.57 11.49
C LEU A 66 2.45 -10.29 11.22
N ALA A 67 2.85 -9.01 11.17
CA ALA A 67 4.22 -8.58 10.98
C ALA A 67 5.10 -9.01 12.16
N ASP A 68 4.62 -8.85 13.40
CA ASP A 68 5.30 -9.28 14.62
C ASP A 68 5.53 -10.81 14.62
N ILE A 69 4.51 -11.59 14.25
CA ILE A 69 4.61 -13.06 14.13
C ILE A 69 5.65 -13.46 13.06
N SER A 70 5.76 -12.65 12.01
CA SER A 70 6.60 -12.94 10.83
C SER A 70 7.99 -12.30 10.87
N ASN A 71 8.35 -11.64 11.99
CA ASN A 71 9.58 -10.84 12.12
C ASN A 71 9.76 -9.78 11.02
N ILE A 72 8.67 -9.14 10.61
CA ILE A 72 8.68 -8.00 9.69
C ILE A 72 8.59 -6.73 10.53
N LYS A 73 9.57 -5.85 10.40
CA LYS A 73 9.61 -4.57 11.11
C LYS A 73 8.69 -3.56 10.44
N VAL A 74 7.78 -2.97 11.22
CA VAL A 74 7.08 -1.74 10.82
C VAL A 74 7.95 -0.56 11.25
N GLU A 75 8.67 0.03 10.29
CA GLU A 75 9.66 1.08 10.54
C GLU A 75 9.02 2.43 10.86
N SER A 76 7.92 2.73 10.17
CA SER A 76 7.12 3.93 10.41
C SER A 76 5.66 3.67 10.04
N VAL A 77 4.77 4.44 10.66
CA VAL A 77 3.34 4.46 10.38
C VAL A 77 2.93 5.88 10.05
N ILE A 78 2.41 6.08 8.84
CA ILE A 78 1.86 7.36 8.37
C ILE A 78 0.35 7.25 8.41
N LYS A 79 -0.31 8.21 9.07
CA LYS A 79 -1.76 8.27 9.16
C LYS A 79 -2.25 9.50 8.41
N TYR A 80 -3.28 9.35 7.59
CA TYR A 80 -3.95 10.47 6.92
C TYR A 80 -5.43 10.56 7.30
N GLU A 81 -6.00 11.75 7.19
CA GLU A 81 -7.44 11.97 7.37
C GLU A 81 -8.16 11.77 6.02
N PRO A 82 -9.22 10.91 5.94
CA PRO A 82 -9.96 10.66 4.70
C PRO A 82 -10.59 11.92 4.08
N GLY A 83 -10.76 11.91 2.75
CA GLY A 83 -11.44 12.94 1.96
C GLY A 83 -10.53 14.09 1.50
N ILE A 84 -9.54 14.48 2.30
CA ILE A 84 -8.51 15.46 1.89
C ILE A 84 -7.14 15.00 2.41
N PRO A 85 -6.60 13.89 1.87
CA PRO A 85 -5.33 13.37 2.33
C PRO A 85 -4.21 14.32 1.90
N ASN A 86 -3.40 14.77 2.86
CA ASN A 86 -2.15 15.47 2.61
C ASN A 86 -1.07 14.82 3.46
N ILE A 87 -0.20 14.06 2.79
CA ILE A 87 0.89 13.30 3.43
C ILE A 87 2.26 13.69 2.89
N VAL A 88 2.36 14.81 2.18
CA VAL A 88 3.60 15.21 1.49
C VAL A 88 4.76 15.37 2.47
N LEU A 89 4.51 15.96 3.64
CA LEU A 89 5.55 16.17 4.65
C LEU A 89 6.03 14.84 5.22
N GLU A 90 5.11 13.93 5.54
CA GLU A 90 5.38 12.61 6.07
C GLU A 90 6.12 11.74 5.05
N LEU A 91 5.78 11.85 3.76
CA LEU A 91 6.50 11.19 2.67
C LEU A 91 7.93 11.72 2.52
N GLU A 92 8.13 13.03 2.61
CA GLU A 92 9.47 13.64 2.56
C GLU A 92 10.34 13.26 3.75
N GLU A 93 9.76 13.23 4.95
CA GLU A 93 10.43 12.76 6.16
C GLU A 93 10.79 11.27 6.04
N ALA A 94 9.86 10.43 5.61
CA ALA A 94 10.12 9.02 5.38
C ALA A 94 11.21 8.81 4.32
N LYS A 95 11.20 9.62 3.25
CA LYS A 95 12.20 9.56 2.19
C LYS A 95 13.61 9.90 2.69
N ARG A 96 13.73 10.91 3.55
CA ARG A 96 15.00 11.44 4.06
C ARG A 96 15.58 10.61 5.21
N GLU A 97 14.74 10.22 6.16
CA GLU A 97 15.17 9.63 7.44
C GLU A 97 15.20 8.11 7.43
N LEU A 98 14.44 7.45 6.54
CA LEU A 98 14.32 5.99 6.53
C LEU A 98 15.15 5.35 5.43
N PHE A 99 15.74 4.20 5.75
CA PHE A 99 16.41 3.35 4.77
C PHE A 99 15.43 2.44 4.03
N CYS A 100 14.28 2.14 4.64
CA CYS A 100 13.25 1.34 4.02
C CYS A 100 12.61 2.06 2.82
N ARG A 101 12.47 1.30 1.71
CA ARG A 101 11.83 1.75 0.47
C ARG A 101 10.60 0.93 0.09
N ILE A 102 10.09 0.12 1.03
CA ILE A 102 8.91 -0.72 0.88
C ILE A 102 7.75 -0.06 1.62
N PHE A 103 6.74 0.38 0.87
CA PHE A 103 5.59 1.10 1.39
C PHE A 103 4.33 0.26 1.19
N ILE A 104 3.45 0.29 2.18
CA ILE A 104 2.12 -0.31 2.11
C ILE A 104 1.10 0.79 2.29
N LEU A 105 0.19 0.95 1.34
CA LEU A 105 -0.88 1.95 1.39
C LEU A 105 -2.24 1.27 1.52
N TYR A 106 -2.93 1.53 2.62
CA TYR A 106 -4.35 1.31 2.73
C TYR A 106 -5.12 2.60 2.46
N ALA A 107 -5.84 2.64 1.34
CA ALA A 107 -6.75 3.73 0.99
C ALA A 107 -7.98 3.26 0.23
N ASN A 108 -9.03 4.09 0.26
CA ASN A 108 -10.14 3.97 -0.68
C ASN A 108 -9.73 4.51 -2.06
N GLU A 109 -10.64 4.41 -3.04
CA GLU A 109 -10.38 4.84 -4.42
C GLU A 109 -10.06 6.35 -4.54
N GLU A 110 -10.87 7.20 -3.91
CA GLU A 110 -10.76 8.66 -4.01
C GLU A 110 -9.49 9.19 -3.33
N ASP A 111 -9.23 8.75 -2.10
CA ASP A 111 -8.03 9.13 -1.35
C ASP A 111 -6.78 8.53 -1.99
N GLY A 112 -6.87 7.31 -2.53
CA GLY A 112 -5.80 6.65 -3.27
C GLY A 112 -5.33 7.49 -4.44
N HIS A 113 -6.26 8.03 -5.25
CA HIS A 113 -5.92 8.92 -6.37
C HIS A 113 -5.12 10.15 -5.92
N ASN A 114 -5.58 10.85 -4.90
CA ASN A 114 -4.90 12.04 -4.36
C ASN A 114 -3.52 11.71 -3.79
N ILE A 115 -3.38 10.56 -3.12
CA ILE A 115 -2.11 10.10 -2.55
C ILE A 115 -1.13 9.70 -3.66
N PHE A 116 -1.58 9.05 -4.73
CA PHE A 116 -0.72 8.69 -5.86
C PHE A 116 -0.10 9.90 -6.52
N GLN A 117 -0.85 10.99 -6.67
CA GLN A 117 -0.32 12.25 -7.19
C GLN A 117 0.80 12.83 -6.31
N GLN A 118 0.66 12.73 -4.98
CA GLN A 118 1.68 13.17 -4.02
C GLN A 118 2.93 12.28 -4.05
N ILE A 119 2.75 10.96 -4.15
CA ILE A 119 3.87 10.00 -4.29
C ILE A 119 4.67 10.31 -5.57
N TYR A 120 3.95 10.61 -6.66
CA TYR A 120 4.56 10.99 -7.93
C TYR A 120 5.34 12.31 -7.82
N SER A 121 4.78 13.34 -7.17
CA SER A 121 5.48 14.62 -6.99
C SER A 121 6.73 14.50 -6.12
N GLN A 122 6.78 13.52 -5.21
CA GLN A 122 7.97 13.24 -4.40
C GLN A 122 9.01 12.34 -5.09
N ASN A 123 8.82 11.94 -6.35
CA ASN A 123 9.67 10.98 -7.08
C ASN A 123 9.86 9.66 -6.29
N MET A 124 8.82 9.20 -5.61
CA MET A 124 8.83 7.92 -4.87
C MET A 124 8.31 6.75 -5.72
N THR A 125 8.17 6.97 -7.03
CA THR A 125 7.85 5.95 -8.05
C THR A 125 9.08 5.45 -8.80
N ASP A 126 10.25 6.05 -8.56
CA ASP A 126 11.50 5.69 -9.23
C ASP A 126 12.02 4.30 -8.82
N SER A 127 13.00 3.81 -9.59
CA SER A 127 13.67 2.54 -9.31
C SER A 127 14.23 2.52 -7.89
N GLY A 128 13.77 1.55 -7.09
CA GLY A 128 14.18 1.39 -5.69
C GLY A 128 13.02 1.44 -4.70
N TYR A 129 11.86 1.97 -5.10
CA TYR A 129 10.65 1.96 -4.30
C TYR A 129 9.73 0.78 -4.66
N VAL A 130 9.14 0.17 -3.64
CA VAL A 130 8.10 -0.84 -3.79
C VAL A 130 6.85 -0.37 -3.08
N TRP A 131 5.72 -0.41 -3.79
CA TRP A 131 4.42 -0.03 -3.25
C TRP A 131 3.47 -1.22 -3.31
N LEU A 132 2.98 -1.64 -2.15
CA LEU A 132 1.82 -2.52 -2.03
C LEU A 132 0.62 -1.66 -1.67
N VAL A 133 -0.50 -1.81 -2.37
CA VAL A 133 -1.69 -0.98 -2.16
C VAL A 133 -2.92 -1.84 -1.92
N SER A 134 -3.93 -1.29 -1.25
CA SER A 134 -5.24 -1.90 -1.12
C SER A 134 -5.92 -2.06 -2.48
N GLU A 135 -6.75 -3.09 -2.60
CA GLU A 135 -7.58 -3.32 -3.79
C GLU A 135 -8.40 -2.07 -4.16
N GLN A 136 -9.00 -1.43 -3.15
CA GLN A 136 -9.77 -0.19 -3.33
C GLN A 136 -8.92 0.95 -3.93
N ALA A 137 -7.66 1.08 -3.53
CA ALA A 137 -6.76 2.07 -4.10
C ALA A 137 -6.29 1.68 -5.52
N MET A 138 -6.24 0.38 -5.86
CA MET A 138 -5.90 -0.04 -7.23
C MET A 138 -6.96 0.35 -8.27
N GLU A 139 -8.23 0.45 -7.86
CA GLU A 139 -9.32 0.87 -8.73
C GLU A 139 -9.22 2.36 -9.10
N ALA A 140 -8.42 3.13 -8.35
CA ALA A 140 -8.23 4.54 -8.60
C ALA A 140 -7.56 4.82 -9.96
N PRO A 141 -7.95 5.91 -10.65
CA PRO A 141 -7.30 6.33 -11.88
C PRO A 141 -5.80 6.64 -11.65
N ASN A 142 -4.92 5.93 -12.36
CA ASN A 142 -3.46 6.11 -12.29
C ASN A 142 -2.95 7.23 -13.25
N ARG A 143 -3.76 8.24 -13.57
CA ARG A 143 -3.44 9.24 -14.60
C ARG A 143 -3.48 10.66 -14.07
#